data_AF-A0A7Z2NWA7-F1
#
_entry.id   AF-A0A7Z2NWA7-F1
#
_cell.length_a   1.000
_cell.length_b   1.000
_cell.length_c   1.000
_cell.angle_alpha   90.00
_cell.angle_beta   90.00
_cell.angle_gamma   90.00
#
_symmetry.space_group_name_H-M   'P 1'
#
loop_
_entity.id
_entity.type
_entity.pdbx_description
1 polymer ?
#
loop_
_entity_poly.entity_id
_entity_poly.type
_entity_poly.pdbx_seq_one_letter_code
_entity_poly.pdbx_strand_id
1 'polypeptide(L)'
;MNEDVPIGELIGQLVEDGKAFARAEAGLYRARARAAATPLLRAAVLAGLALALALGTVPALLVGLVLVLQPVTGTGAALTIVIAGALLAAAGLGYLAWRQIRRAGR
;
A
#
# COMPACT_ATOMS: atom_id res chain seq x y z
N MET A 1 6.11 -64.87 21.99
CA MET A 1 4.72 -64.60 21.56
C MET A 1 4.81 -63.49 20.55
N ASN A 2 4.84 -63.84 19.26
CA ASN A 2 4.81 -62.86 18.17
C ASN A 2 3.37 -62.41 18.02
N GLU A 3 3.07 -61.22 18.50
CA GLU A 3 1.83 -60.54 18.20
C GLU A 3 2.04 -59.86 16.85
N ASP A 4 1.79 -60.62 15.77
CA ASP A 4 1.79 -60.09 14.41
C ASP A 4 0.74 -58.98 14.36
N VAL A 5 1.21 -57.73 14.44
CA VAL A 5 0.35 -56.55 14.39
C VAL A 5 -0.53 -56.68 13.14
N PRO A 6 -1.86 -56.75 13.31
CA PRO A 6 -2.75 -57.02 12.20
C PRO A 6 -2.54 -55.93 11.15
N ILE A 7 -2.38 -56.34 9.88
CA ILE A 7 -2.09 -55.45 8.75
C ILE A 7 -3.12 -54.30 8.64
N GLY A 8 -4.35 -54.51 9.11
CA GLY A 8 -5.37 -53.47 9.21
C GLY A 8 -5.04 -52.32 10.17
N GLU A 9 -4.27 -52.58 11.23
CA GLU A 9 -3.85 -51.59 12.22
C GLU A 9 -2.68 -50.73 11.71
N LEU A 10 -1.78 -51.33 10.93
CA LEU A 10 -0.72 -50.61 10.20
C LEU A 10 -1.28 -49.72 9.08
N ILE A 11 -2.28 -50.20 8.34
CA ILE A 11 -2.98 -49.41 7.32
C ILE A 11 -3.78 -48.28 7.97
N GLY A 12 -4.43 -48.56 9.12
CA GLY A 12 -5.12 -47.55 9.92
C GLY A 12 -4.19 -46.44 10.39
N GLN A 13 -3.00 -46.79 10.90
CA GLN A 13 -1.97 -45.83 11.29
C GLN A 13 -1.44 -45.02 10.11
N LEU A 14 -1.18 -45.63 8.96
CA LEU A 14 -0.75 -44.90 7.75
C LEU A 14 -1.78 -43.87 7.26
N VAL A 15 -3.06 -44.21 7.32
CA VAL A 15 -4.15 -43.30 6.92
C VAL A 15 -4.27 -42.15 7.91
N GLU A 16 -4.09 -42.41 9.19
CA GLU A 16 -4.19 -41.38 10.22
C GLU A 16 -2.97 -40.45 10.20
N ASP A 17 -1.76 -40.99 9.98
CA ASP A 17 -0.53 -40.21 9.76
C ASP A 17 -0.62 -39.38 8.47
N GLY A 18 -1.18 -39.93 7.39
CA GLY A 18 -1.42 -39.19 6.15
C GLY A 18 -2.38 -38.01 6.32
N LYS A 19 -3.45 -38.17 7.11
CA LYS A 19 -4.37 -37.07 7.46
C LYS A 19 -3.70 -36.04 8.37
N ALA A 20 -2.87 -36.48 9.32
CA ALA A 20 -2.12 -35.59 10.20
C ALA A 20 -1.11 -34.75 9.40
N PHE A 21 -0.42 -35.37 8.43
CA PHE A 21 0.49 -34.69 7.51
C PHE A 21 -0.23 -33.66 6.63
N ALA A 22 -1.37 -34.03 6.03
CA ALA A 22 -2.17 -33.11 5.23
C ALA A 22 -2.69 -31.90 6.03
N ARG A 23 -3.08 -32.10 7.29
CA ARG A 23 -3.50 -31.01 8.20
C ARG A 23 -2.32 -30.10 8.57
N ALA A 24 -1.13 -30.67 8.80
CA ALA A 24 0.07 -29.90 9.09
C ALA A 24 0.50 -29.04 7.89
N GLU A 25 0.40 -29.57 6.68
CA GLU A 25 0.76 -28.86 5.45
C GLU A 25 -0.23 -27.72 5.14
N ALA A 26 -1.53 -27.95 5.31
CA ALA A 26 -2.55 -26.91 5.24
C ALA A 26 -2.34 -25.80 6.30
N GLY A 27 -1.89 -26.18 7.50
CA GLY A 27 -1.47 -25.26 8.56
C GLY A 27 -0.27 -24.40 8.16
N LEU A 28 0.73 -25.00 7.51
CA LEU A 28 1.94 -24.34 7.04
C LEU A 28 1.66 -23.32 5.92
N TYR A 29 0.74 -23.63 5.00
CA TYR A 29 0.26 -22.69 3.99
C TYR A 29 -0.49 -21.50 4.61
N ARG A 30 -1.38 -21.74 5.59
CA ARG A 30 -2.06 -20.66 6.32
C ARG A 30 -1.10 -19.79 7.12
N ALA A 31 -0.10 -20.39 7.75
CA ALA A 31 0.92 -19.67 8.51
C ALA A 31 1.80 -18.81 7.58
N ARG A 32 2.26 -19.36 6.44
CA ARG A 32 3.00 -18.59 5.42
C ARG A 32 2.17 -17.45 4.83
N ALA A 33 0.89 -17.70 4.53
CA ALA A 33 -0.01 -16.66 4.03
C ALA A 33 -0.19 -15.50 5.05
N ARG A 34 -0.37 -15.81 6.35
CA ARG A 34 -0.47 -14.79 7.41
C ARG A 34 0.85 -14.08 7.68
N ALA A 35 1.97 -14.81 7.62
CA ALA A 35 3.31 -14.26 7.78
C ALA A 35 3.70 -13.33 6.63
N ALA A 36 3.20 -13.57 5.41
CA ALA A 36 3.40 -12.69 4.26
C ALA A 36 2.43 -11.48 4.26
N ALA A 37 1.20 -11.67 4.73
CA ALA A 37 0.19 -10.61 4.76
C ALA A 37 0.49 -9.50 5.78
N THR A 38 1.04 -9.85 6.94
CA THR A 38 1.34 -8.89 8.01
C THR A 38 2.37 -7.81 7.63
N PRO A 39 3.54 -8.11 7.04
CA PRO A 39 4.48 -7.09 6.60
C PRO A 39 3.92 -6.26 5.43
N LEU A 40 3.16 -6.87 4.52
CA LEU A 40 2.54 -6.16 3.41
C LEU A 40 1.50 -5.13 3.89
N LEU A 41 0.65 -5.51 4.85
CA LEU A 41 -0.31 -4.58 5.46
C LEU A 41 0.39 -3.44 6.18
N ARG A 42 1.46 -3.72 6.94
CA ARG A 42 2.25 -2.67 7.60
C ARG A 42 2.88 -1.72 6.59
N ALA A 43 3.47 -2.25 5.52
CA ALA A 43 4.04 -1.46 4.44
C ALA A 43 2.96 -0.61 3.73
N ALA A 44 1.78 -1.17 3.47
CA ALA A 44 0.66 -0.45 2.87
C ALA A 44 0.14 0.68 3.77
N VAL A 45 0.02 0.46 5.08
CA VAL A 45 -0.37 1.49 6.04
C VAL A 45 0.66 2.62 6.09
N LEU A 46 1.95 2.28 6.18
CA LEU A 46 3.02 3.28 6.19
C LEU A 46 3.06 4.08 4.88
N ALA A 47 2.94 3.40 3.73
CA ALA A 47 2.87 4.05 2.43
C ALA A 47 1.62 4.95 2.29
N GLY A 48 0.47 4.49 2.78
CA GLY A 48 -0.77 5.27 2.80
C GLY A 48 -0.63 6.52 3.67
N LEU A 49 0.00 6.41 4.84
CA LEU A 49 0.25 7.54 5.73
C LEU A 49 1.22 8.55 5.11
N ALA A 50 2.30 8.06 4.49
CA ALA A 50 3.25 8.90 3.77
C ALA A 50 2.59 9.64 2.59
N LEU A 51 1.75 8.94 1.82
CA LEU A 51 0.99 9.54 0.71
C LEU A 51 0.02 10.61 1.22
N ALA A 52 -0.71 10.33 2.31
CA ALA A 52 -1.64 11.27 2.92
C ALA A 52 -0.91 12.55 3.39
N LEU A 53 0.26 12.40 4.03
CA LEU A 53 1.09 13.55 4.42
C LEU A 53 1.62 14.32 3.21
N ALA A 54 2.08 13.63 2.17
CA ALA A 54 2.55 14.26 0.95
C ALA A 54 1.42 15.09 0.28
N LEU A 55 0.22 14.52 0.18
CA LEU A 55 -0.97 15.21 -0.33
C LEU A 55 -1.37 16.40 0.55
N GLY A 56 -1.35 16.24 1.87
CA GLY A 56 -1.69 17.29 2.83
C GLY A 56 -0.68 18.44 2.89
N THR A 57 0.58 18.19 2.52
CA THR A 57 1.63 19.21 2.51
C THR A 57 1.38 20.26 1.43
N VAL A 58 0.79 19.89 0.29
CA VAL A 58 0.52 20.83 -0.81
C VAL A 58 -0.39 21.98 -0.37
N PRO A 59 -1.63 21.76 0.15
CA PRO A 59 -2.48 22.85 0.63
C PRO A 59 -1.86 23.58 1.83
N ALA A 60 -1.14 22.87 2.72
CA ALA A 60 -0.46 23.52 3.85
C ALA A 60 0.61 24.53 3.40
N LEU A 61 1.42 24.18 2.38
CA LEU A 61 2.40 25.08 1.78
C LEU A 61 1.75 26.27 1.08
N LEU A 62 0.63 26.06 0.39
CA LEU A 62 -0.11 27.16 -0.25
C LEU A 62 -0.66 28.13 0.79
N VAL A 63 -1.27 27.63 1.87
CA VAL A 63 -1.75 28.48 2.97
C VAL A 63 -0.60 29.24 3.62
N GLY A 64 0.52 28.57 3.90
CA GLY A 64 1.73 29.22 4.43
C GLY A 64 2.24 30.33 3.50
N LEU A 65 2.24 30.10 2.19
CA LEU A 65 2.64 31.10 1.20
C LEU A 65 1.73 32.32 1.20
N VAL A 66 0.41 32.12 1.34
CA VAL A 66 -0.55 33.22 1.47
C VAL A 66 -0.25 34.05 2.72
N LEU A 67 0.02 33.41 3.87
CA LEU A 67 0.33 34.11 5.12
C LEU A 67 1.61 34.94 5.02
N VAL A 68 2.62 34.48 4.27
CA VAL A 68 3.87 35.20 4.04
C VAL A 68 3.68 36.38 3.08
N LEU A 69 2.83 36.24 2.05
CA LEU A 69 2.55 37.33 1.10
C LEU A 69 1.58 38.38 1.66
N GLN A 70 0.69 37.98 2.56
CA GLN A 70 -0.39 38.81 3.08
C GLN A 70 0.06 40.20 3.57
N PRO A 71 1.16 40.35 4.34
CA PRO A 71 1.62 41.64 4.86
C PRO A 71 2.08 42.61 3.76
N VAL A 72 2.53 42.10 2.62
CA VAL A 72 3.15 42.91 1.55
C VAL A 72 2.13 43.30 0.48
N THR A 73 1.27 42.36 0.08
CA THR A 73 0.33 42.57 -1.04
C THR A 73 -1.11 42.79 -0.58
N GLY A 74 -1.42 42.57 0.70
CA GLY A 74 -2.79 42.46 1.19
C GLY A 74 -3.46 41.13 0.80
N THR A 75 -4.54 40.79 1.48
CA THR A 75 -5.19 39.47 1.41
C THR A 75 -5.71 39.12 0.01
N GLY A 76 -6.36 40.07 -0.68
CA GLY A 76 -6.95 39.82 -2.00
C GLY A 76 -5.91 39.51 -3.09
N ALA A 77 -4.82 40.27 -3.12
CA ALA A 77 -3.73 40.06 -4.07
C ALA A 77 -2.91 38.80 -3.73
N ALA A 78 -2.67 38.52 -2.45
CA ALA A 78 -1.96 37.31 -2.04
C ALA A 78 -2.67 36.03 -2.52
N LEU A 79 -4.00 35.95 -2.32
CA LEU A 79 -4.78 34.79 -2.74
C LEU A 79 -4.78 34.62 -4.26
N THR A 80 -5.00 35.70 -5.01
CA THR A 80 -5.03 35.62 -6.48
C THR A 80 -3.69 35.20 -7.07
N ILE A 81 -2.57 35.70 -6.54
CA ILE A 81 -1.23 35.30 -6.96
C ILE A 81 -0.97 33.82 -6.67
N VAL A 82 -1.28 33.35 -5.46
CA VAL A 82 -1.04 31.96 -5.07
C VAL A 82 -1.91 30.99 -5.86
N ILE A 83 -3.20 31.31 -6.06
CA ILE A 83 -4.12 30.49 -6.84
C ILE A 83 -3.66 30.42 -8.31
N ALA A 84 -3.31 31.56 -8.90
CA ALA A 84 -2.82 31.60 -10.27
C ALA A 84 -1.52 30.78 -10.44
N GLY A 85 -0.57 30.93 -9.51
CA GLY A 85 0.67 30.16 -9.50
C GLY A 85 0.43 28.65 -9.36
N ALA A 86 -0.46 28.25 -8.44
CA ALA A 86 -0.81 26.85 -8.23
C ALA A 86 -1.48 26.22 -9.47
N LEU A 87 -2.40 26.96 -10.11
CA LEU A 87 -3.04 26.51 -11.35
C LEU A 87 -2.04 26.35 -12.51
N LEU A 88 -1.10 27.28 -12.65
CA LEU A 88 -0.05 27.18 -13.67
C LEU A 88 0.85 25.97 -13.44
N ALA A 89 1.25 25.71 -12.18
CA ALA A 89 2.03 24.52 -11.83
C ALA A 89 1.26 23.23 -12.12
N ALA A 90 -0.03 23.16 -11.72
CA ALA A 90 -0.88 22.01 -11.97
C ALA A 90 -1.08 21.76 -13.48
N ALA A 91 -1.32 22.81 -14.27
CA ALA A 91 -1.42 22.72 -15.72
C ALA A 91 -0.12 22.22 -16.36
N GLY A 92 1.04 22.68 -15.90
CA GLY A 92 2.35 22.22 -16.36
C GLY A 92 2.59 20.73 -16.09
N LEU A 93 2.32 20.28 -14.86
CA LEU A 93 2.44 18.86 -14.48
C LEU A 93 1.44 17.99 -15.27
N GLY A 94 0.20 18.45 -15.42
CA GLY A 94 -0.82 17.76 -16.22
C GLY A 94 -0.43 17.63 -17.69
N TYR A 95 0.16 18.69 -18.26
CA TYR A 95 0.66 18.67 -19.63
C TYR A 95 1.82 17.68 -19.81
N LEU A 96 2.78 17.65 -18.87
CA LEU A 96 3.89 16.69 -18.89
C LEU A 96 3.39 15.25 -18.77
N ALA A 97 2.46 14.98 -17.85
CA ALA A 97 1.84 13.67 -17.69
C ALA A 97 1.12 13.23 -18.97
N TRP A 98 0.34 14.13 -19.57
CA TRP A 98 -0.34 13.88 -20.84
C TRP A 98 0.63 13.58 -21.98
N ARG A 99 1.76 14.28 -22.03
CA ARG A 99 2.82 14.06 -23.03
C ARG A 99 3.48 12.69 -22.85
N GLN A 100 3.67 12.23 -21.62
CA GLN A 100 4.22 10.90 -21.32
C GLN A 100 3.25 9.78 -21.73
N ILE A 101 1.95 9.93 -21.43
CA ILE A 101 0.93 8.96 -21.84
C ILE A 101 0.85 8.86 -23.37
N ARG A 102 0.86 10.01 -24.07
CA ARG A 102 0.88 10.04 -25.54
C ARG A 102 2.15 9.44 -26.17
N ARG A 103 3.26 9.38 -25.44
CA ARG A 103 4.51 8.75 -25.89
C ARG A 103 4.49 7.24 -25.66
N ALA A 104 3.94 6.78 -24.54
CA ALA A 104 3.84 5.36 -24.21
C ALA A 104 2.81 4.61 -25.07
N GLY A 105 1.85 5.31 -25.66
CA GLY A 105 0.88 4.75 -26.62
C GLY A 105 1.33 4.74 -28.08
N ARG A 106 2.59 5.10 -28.39
CA ARG A 106 3.23 4.93 -29.71
C ARG A 106 4.27 3.82 -29.62
#